data_AF-A0A1G3GV96-F1
#
_entry.id   AF-A0A1G3GV96-F1
#
_cell.length_a   1.000
_cell.length_b   1.000
_cell.length_c   1.000
_cell.angle_alpha   90.00
_cell.angle_beta   90.00
_cell.angle_gamma   90.00
#
_symmetry.space_group_name_H-M   'P 1'
#
loop_
_entity.id
_entity.type
_entity.pdbx_description
1 polymer ?
#
loop_
_entity_poly.entity_id
_entity_poly.type
_entity_poly.pdbx_seq_one_letter_code
_entity_poly.pdbx_strand_id
1 'polypeptide(L)'
;MKADTVDYALILPANLPHILRTANGQAGKLGLDEAQKQLVRELMAEAPLQVMSRLQKAEKLEQAIANDVLYQRQGVADIKSRLDELVRLKREATEAQIATVNRIQAAISEAQFRKLLKLAVADAH
;
A
#
# COMPACT_ATOMS: atom_id res chain seq x y z
N MET A 1 -17.72 -18.09 0.11
CA MET A 1 -16.60 -17.49 0.85
C MET A 1 -15.79 -16.72 -0.19
N LYS A 2 -15.87 -15.38 -0.22
CA LYS A 2 -15.00 -14.60 -1.10
C LYS A 2 -13.61 -14.68 -0.49
N ALA A 3 -12.65 -15.23 -1.22
CA ALA A 3 -11.25 -14.98 -0.91
C ALA A 3 -11.07 -13.47 -1.13
N ASP A 4 -11.15 -12.69 -0.07
CA ASP A 4 -10.76 -11.30 -0.13
C ASP A 4 -9.27 -11.33 -0.49
N THR A 5 -8.93 -10.79 -1.65
CA THR A 5 -7.60 -10.74 -2.26
C THR A 5 -6.56 -9.99 -1.41
N VAL A 6 -6.90 -9.68 -0.16
CA VAL A 6 -6.09 -9.07 0.89
C VAL A 6 -4.98 -10.02 1.39
N ASP A 7 -5.17 -11.34 1.27
CA ASP A 7 -4.21 -12.34 1.78
C ASP A 7 -2.91 -12.47 0.97
N TYR A 8 -2.77 -11.79 -0.17
CA TYR A 8 -1.57 -11.86 -1.03
C TYR A 8 -0.72 -10.58 -1.06
N ALA A 9 -1.06 -9.59 -0.23
CA ALA A 9 -0.24 -8.40 -0.05
C ALA A 9 1.00 -8.74 0.79
N LEU A 10 2.20 -8.38 0.29
CA LEU A 10 3.46 -8.48 1.08
C LEU A 10 3.36 -7.73 2.41
N ILE A 11 2.53 -6.70 2.46
CA ILE A 11 2.22 -5.94 3.66
C ILE A 11 0.71 -5.96 3.86
N LEU A 12 0.28 -6.66 4.91
CA LEU A 12 -1.11 -6.65 5.35
C LEU A 12 -1.44 -5.31 6.00
N PRO A 13 -2.67 -4.77 5.83
CA PRO A 13 -3.12 -3.59 6.55
C PRO A 13 -3.00 -3.71 8.08
N ALA A 14 -3.09 -4.94 8.61
CA ALA A 14 -2.85 -5.24 10.03
C ALA A 14 -1.41 -4.98 10.48
N ASN A 15 -0.43 -5.07 9.57
CA ASN A 15 1.00 -4.88 9.86
C ASN A 15 1.46 -3.46 9.51
N LEU A 16 0.92 -2.86 8.45
CA LEU A 16 1.16 -1.46 8.08
C LEU A 16 -0.18 -0.77 7.77
N PRO A 17 -0.81 -0.15 8.78
CA PRO A 17 -2.13 0.43 8.60
C PRO A 17 -2.11 1.57 7.57
N HIS A 18 -3.24 1.77 6.89
CA HIS A 18 -3.42 2.86 5.93
C HIS A 18 -3.58 4.21 6.65
N ILE A 19 -2.49 4.71 7.24
CA ILE A 19 -2.49 5.91 8.09
C ILE A 19 -2.86 7.20 7.34
N LEU A 20 -2.69 7.24 6.02
CA LEU A 20 -2.90 8.46 5.24
C LEU A 20 -4.37 8.90 5.23
N ARG A 21 -5.30 7.94 5.11
CA ARG A 21 -6.74 8.21 5.17
C ARG A 21 -7.13 8.77 6.54
N THR A 22 -6.64 8.15 7.61
CA THR A 22 -6.88 8.61 8.99
C THR A 22 -6.26 9.98 9.23
N ALA A 23 -5.05 10.24 8.73
CA ALA A 23 -4.40 11.54 8.83
C ALA A 23 -5.23 12.66 8.19
N ASN A 24 -5.79 12.39 7.01
CA ASN A 24 -6.65 13.35 6.31
C ASN A 24 -8.00 13.55 7.02
N GLY A 25 -8.67 12.46 7.39
CA GLY A 25 -10.01 12.49 8.01
C GLY A 25 -10.03 12.98 9.46
N GLN A 26 -8.91 12.85 10.19
CA GLN A 26 -8.80 13.19 11.61
C GLN A 26 -7.82 14.34 11.87
N ALA A 27 -7.49 15.15 10.85
CA ALA A 27 -6.50 16.23 10.94
C ALA A 27 -6.73 17.17 12.14
N GLY A 28 -8.00 17.51 12.44
CA GLY A 28 -8.36 18.32 13.61
C GLY A 28 -8.07 17.61 14.94
N LYS A 29 -8.41 16.32 15.07
CA LYS A 29 -8.09 15.53 16.28
C LYS A 29 -6.59 15.33 16.44
N LEU A 30 -5.84 15.25 15.34
CA LEU A 30 -4.39 15.14 15.35
C LEU A 30 -3.71 16.47 15.69
N GLY A 31 -4.43 17.59 15.65
CA GLY A 31 -3.84 18.92 15.86
C GLY A 31 -2.81 19.24 14.79
N LEU A 32 -3.07 18.85 13.53
CA LEU A 32 -2.20 19.20 12.42
C LEU A 32 -2.29 20.71 12.13
N ASP A 33 -1.15 21.33 11.84
CA ASP A 33 -1.12 22.69 11.30
C ASP A 33 -1.45 22.71 9.80
N GLU A 34 -1.51 23.91 9.18
CA GLU A 34 -1.86 24.04 7.77
C GLU A 34 -0.81 23.44 6.83
N ALA A 35 0.48 23.50 7.17
CA ALA A 35 1.55 22.91 6.35
C ALA A 35 1.47 21.38 6.37
N GLN A 36 1.23 20.81 7.55
CA GLN A 36 1.02 19.37 7.74
C GLN A 36 -0.24 18.88 7.01
N LYS A 37 -1.35 19.63 7.10
CA LYS A 37 -2.58 19.32 6.35
C LYS A 37 -2.34 19.35 4.84
N GLN A 38 -1.60 20.34 4.35
CA GLN A 38 -1.30 20.48 2.94
C GLN A 38 -0.45 19.29 2.44
N LEU A 39 0.59 18.89 3.18
CA LEU A 39 1.37 17.70 2.87
C LEU A 39 0.49 16.44 2.82
N VAL A 40 -0.42 16.25 3.79
CA VAL A 40 -1.32 15.10 3.81
C VAL A 40 -2.21 15.06 2.56
N ARG A 41 -2.69 16.21 2.07
CA ARG A 41 -3.48 16.30 0.83
C ARG A 41 -2.65 15.94 -0.40
N GLU A 42 -1.41 16.41 -0.48
CA GLU A 42 -0.48 16.09 -1.57
C GLU A 42 -0.18 14.59 -1.61
N LEU A 43 0.14 14.01 -0.45
CA LEU A 43 0.36 12.57 -0.31
C LEU A 43 -0.90 11.77 -0.70
N MET A 44 -2.11 12.26 -0.36
CA MET A 44 -3.38 11.61 -0.75
C MET A 44 -3.61 11.60 -2.26
N ALA A 45 -3.08 12.58 -2.99
CA ALA A 45 -3.14 12.60 -4.46
C ALA A 45 -2.08 11.68 -5.09
N GLU A 46 -0.89 11.59 -4.48
CA GLU A 46 0.26 10.87 -5.02
C GLU A 46 0.25 9.37 -4.72
N ALA A 47 0.02 8.99 -3.45
CA ALA A 47 0.22 7.62 -2.97
C ALA A 47 -0.68 6.58 -3.66
N PRO A 48 -1.98 6.84 -3.90
CA PRO A 48 -2.83 5.89 -4.62
C PRO A 48 -2.34 5.62 -6.05
N LEU A 49 -1.81 6.63 -6.75
CA LEU A 49 -1.32 6.46 -8.13
C LEU A 49 -0.09 5.54 -8.17
N GLN A 50 0.83 5.73 -7.22
CA GLN A 50 2.05 4.93 -7.12
C GLN A 50 1.75 3.49 -6.68
N VAL A 51 0.88 3.30 -5.70
CA VAL A 51 0.62 1.97 -5.14
C VAL A 51 -0.40 1.18 -5.99
N MET A 52 -1.55 1.76 -6.31
CA MET A 52 -2.63 1.04 -7.00
C MET A 52 -2.24 0.63 -8.41
N SER A 53 -1.52 1.48 -9.16
CA SER A 53 -1.08 1.12 -10.51
C SER A 53 -0.17 -0.11 -10.52
N ARG A 54 0.72 -0.23 -9.52
CA ARG A 54 1.62 -1.39 -9.38
C ARG A 54 0.87 -2.64 -8.95
N LEU A 55 -0.06 -2.52 -7.99
CA LEU A 55 -0.88 -3.64 -7.54
C LEU A 55 -1.80 -4.18 -8.67
N GLN A 56 -2.42 -3.29 -9.46
CA GLN A 56 -3.21 -3.70 -10.62
C GLN A 56 -2.38 -4.41 -11.68
N LYS A 57 -1.14 -3.97 -11.91
CA LYS A 57 -0.22 -4.67 -12.81
C LYS A 57 0.17 -6.04 -12.26
N ALA A 58 0.45 -6.14 -10.96
CA ALA A 58 0.76 -7.40 -10.29
C ALA A 58 -0.40 -8.39 -10.38
N GLU A 59 -1.63 -7.96 -10.12
CA GLU A 59 -2.84 -8.79 -10.23
C GLU A 59 -3.02 -9.35 -11.65
N LYS A 60 -2.87 -8.50 -12.68
CA LYS A 60 -2.92 -8.95 -14.08
C LYS A 60 -1.83 -9.96 -14.40
N LEU A 61 -0.65 -9.79 -13.81
CA LEU A 61 0.46 -10.71 -14.01
C LEU A 61 0.21 -12.06 -13.34
N GLU A 62 -0.40 -12.08 -12.15
CA GLU A 62 -0.83 -13.30 -11.46
C GLU A 62 -1.86 -14.08 -12.29
N GLN A 63 -2.85 -13.38 -12.86
CA GLN A 63 -3.83 -13.99 -13.76
C GLN A 63 -3.18 -14.56 -15.03
N ALA A 64 -2.20 -13.85 -15.61
CA ALA A 64 -1.44 -14.35 -16.76
C ALA A 64 -0.61 -15.60 -16.40
N ILE A 65 0.10 -15.59 -15.27
CA ILE A 65 0.86 -16.75 -14.78
C ILE A 65 -0.08 -17.95 -14.57
N ALA A 66 -1.25 -17.74 -13.96
CA ALA A 66 -2.23 -18.80 -13.78
C ALA A 66 -2.70 -19.38 -15.13
N ASN A 67 -2.94 -18.53 -16.12
CA ASN A 67 -3.33 -18.98 -17.46
C ASN A 67 -2.22 -19.79 -18.16
N ASP A 68 -0.98 -19.30 -18.07
CA ASP A 68 0.20 -19.93 -18.66
C ASP A 68 0.44 -21.34 -18.07
N VAL A 69 0.28 -21.50 -16.76
CA VAL A 69 0.46 -22.80 -16.09
C VAL A 69 -0.72 -23.75 -16.34
N LEU A 70 -1.96 -23.28 -16.12
CA LEU A 70 -3.14 -24.16 -16.11
C LEU A 70 -3.58 -24.58 -17.52
N TYR A 71 -3.43 -23.71 -18.52
CA TYR A 71 -3.95 -23.95 -19.85
C TYR A 71 -2.86 -24.12 -20.92
N GLN A 72 -1.72 -23.45 -20.76
CA GLN A 72 -0.61 -23.55 -21.73
C GLN A 72 0.49 -24.53 -21.28
N ARG A 73 0.37 -25.12 -20.08
CA ARG A 73 1.33 -26.09 -19.50
C ARG A 73 2.77 -25.56 -19.45
N GLN A 74 2.93 -24.25 -19.35
CA GLN A 74 4.24 -23.63 -19.20
C GLN A 74 4.85 -23.98 -17.84
N GLY A 75 6.14 -24.33 -17.85
CA GLY A 75 6.90 -24.61 -16.65
C GLY A 75 7.50 -23.33 -16.05
N VAL A 76 8.06 -23.45 -14.85
CA VAL A 76 8.70 -22.33 -14.12
C VAL A 76 9.75 -21.60 -14.97
N ALA A 77 10.49 -22.34 -15.82
CA ALA A 77 11.49 -21.75 -16.71
C ALA A 77 10.88 -20.81 -17.76
N ASP A 78 9.71 -21.17 -18.31
CA ASP A 78 9.03 -20.42 -19.37
C ASP A 78 8.44 -19.10 -18.83
N ILE A 79 7.97 -19.10 -17.57
CA ILE A 79 7.34 -17.94 -16.93
C ILE A 79 8.28 -17.15 -16.02
N LYS A 80 9.59 -17.46 -16.00
CA LYS A 80 10.56 -16.85 -15.07
C LYS A 80 10.50 -15.32 -15.08
N SER A 81 10.47 -14.70 -16.27
CA SER A 81 10.44 -13.25 -16.41
C SER A 81 9.17 -12.63 -15.81
N ARG A 82 8.03 -13.32 -15.90
CA ARG A 82 6.79 -12.89 -15.23
C ARG A 82 6.93 -13.00 -13.72
N LEU A 83 7.50 -14.09 -13.21
CA LEU A 83 7.72 -14.22 -11.76
C LEU A 83 8.63 -13.10 -11.21
N ASP A 84 9.73 -12.80 -11.90
CA ASP A 84 10.65 -11.72 -11.52
C ASP A 84 9.94 -10.35 -11.52
N GLU A 85 9.13 -10.07 -12.55
CA GLU A 85 8.36 -8.83 -12.65
C GLU A 85 7.28 -8.72 -11.57
N LEU A 86 6.61 -9.82 -11.23
CA LEU A 86 5.62 -9.85 -10.14
C LEU A 86 6.27 -9.45 -8.81
N VAL A 87 7.43 -10.03 -8.50
CA VAL A 87 8.19 -9.73 -7.29
C VAL A 87 8.62 -8.26 -7.28
N ARG A 88 9.11 -7.75 -8.41
CA ARG A 88 9.50 -6.34 -8.56
C ARG A 88 8.33 -5.40 -8.29
N LEU A 89 7.18 -5.62 -8.92
CA LEU A 89 6.00 -4.77 -8.76
C LEU A 89 5.49 -4.75 -7.31
N LYS A 90 5.44 -5.91 -6.65
CA LYS A 90 4.99 -6.00 -5.24
C LYS A 90 5.97 -5.30 -4.29
N ARG A 91 7.28 -5.42 -4.54
CA ARG A 91 8.32 -4.68 -3.79
C ARG A 91 8.15 -3.17 -3.97
N GLU A 92 8.07 -2.68 -5.20
CA GLU A 92 7.96 -1.24 -5.46
C GLU A 92 6.68 -0.64 -4.86
N ALA A 93 5.56 -1.36 -4.90
CA ALA A 93 4.32 -0.94 -4.23
C ALA A 93 4.51 -0.81 -2.71
N THR A 94 5.22 -1.76 -2.11
CA THR A 94 5.58 -1.76 -0.69
C THR A 94 6.50 -0.59 -0.34
N GLU A 95 7.53 -0.34 -1.13
CA GLU A 95 8.46 0.78 -0.96
C GLU A 95 7.74 2.13 -1.03
N ALA A 96 6.78 2.29 -1.95
CA ALA A 96 5.96 3.51 -2.04
C ALA A 96 5.08 3.72 -0.79
N GLN A 97 4.55 2.65 -0.21
CA GLN A 97 3.80 2.73 1.05
C GLN A 97 4.71 3.13 2.21
N ILE A 98 5.89 2.53 2.33
CA ILE A 98 6.89 2.88 3.36
C ILE A 98 7.33 4.35 3.20
N ALA A 99 7.63 4.79 1.98
CA ALA A 99 8.01 6.17 1.70
C ALA A 99 6.92 7.16 2.13
N THR A 100 5.65 6.84 1.90
CA THR A 100 4.52 7.65 2.36
C THR A 100 4.48 7.76 3.88
N VAL A 101 4.66 6.65 4.59
CA VAL A 101 4.71 6.64 6.06
C VAL A 101 5.88 7.48 6.58
N ASN A 102 7.06 7.34 5.99
CA ASN A 102 8.27 8.09 6.38
C ASN A 102 8.08 9.59 6.16
N ARG A 103 7.44 10.01 5.06
CA ARG A 103 7.13 11.42 4.80
C ARG A 103 6.17 12.01 5.84
N ILE A 104 5.18 11.24 6.29
CA ILE A 104 4.30 11.66 7.39
C ILE A 104 5.10 11.78 8.69
N GLN A 105 5.90 10.77 9.05
CA GLN A 105 6.72 10.77 10.26
C GLN A 105 7.68 11.96 10.32
N ALA A 106 8.27 12.34 9.19
CA ALA A 106 9.19 13.47 9.11
C ALA A 106 8.49 14.84 9.28
N ALA A 107 7.18 14.92 8.99
CA ALA A 107 6.44 16.18 8.96
C ALA A 107 5.64 16.45 10.22
N ILE A 108 5.37 15.45 11.05
CA ILE A 108 4.59 15.58 12.28
C ILE A 108 5.42 15.18 13.50
N SER A 109 5.04 15.70 14.66
CA SER A 109 5.70 15.32 15.92
C SER A 109 5.44 13.85 16.27
N GLU A 110 6.33 13.28 17.08
CA GLU A 110 6.17 11.92 17.59
C GLU A 110 4.84 11.71 18.31
N ALA A 111 4.38 12.72 19.07
CA ALA A 111 3.11 12.68 19.77
C ALA A 111 1.91 12.62 18.80
N GLN A 112 1.93 13.42 17.72
CA GLN A 112 0.93 13.39 16.66
C GLN A 112 0.96 12.03 15.94
N PHE A 113 2.14 11.49 15.65
CA PHE A 113 2.29 10.19 14.98
C PHE A 113 1.77 9.03 15.84
N ARG A 114 2.09 9.00 17.13
CA ARG A 114 1.53 7.99 18.06
C ARG A 114 0.02 8.07 18.14
N LYS A 115 -0.56 9.27 18.13
CA LYS A 115 -2.02 9.47 18.09
C LYS A 115 -2.62 8.97 16.78
N LEU A 116 -1.96 9.24 15.66
CA LEU A 116 -2.35 8.75 14.34
C LEU A 116 -2.41 7.23 14.29
N LEU A 117 -1.37 6.54 14.78
CA LEU A 117 -1.36 5.08 14.82
C LEU A 117 -2.53 4.50 15.62
N LYS A 118 -2.84 5.09 16.79
CA LYS A 118 -3.99 4.64 17.61
C LYS A 118 -5.31 4.78 16.87
N LEU A 119 -5.51 5.89 16.15
CA LEU A 119 -6.71 6.12 15.37
C LEU A 119 -6.79 5.17 14.17
N ALA A 120 -5.67 4.94 13.48
CA ALA A 120 -5.64 4.09 12.29
C ALA A 120 -5.87 2.60 12.60
N VAL A 121 -5.41 2.14 13.77
CA VAL A 121 -5.69 0.77 14.25
C VAL A 121 -7.15 0.63 14.70
N ALA A 122 -7.74 1.66 15.31
CA ALA A 122 -9.16 1.66 15.67
C ALA A 122 -10.09 1.68 14.45
N ASP A 123 -9.68 2.31 13.35
CA ASP A 123 -10.42 2.32 12.06
C ASP A 123 -10.32 0.98 11.30
N ALA A 124 -9.41 0.07 11.68
CA ALA A 124 -9.16 -1.20 11.01
C ALA A 124 -10.00 -2.39 11.55
N HIS A 125 -10.82 -2.15 12.57
CA HIS A 125 -11.72 -3.10 13.21
C HIS A 125 -13.18 -2.65 13.07
#